data_AF-A0A2V9MEF1-F1
#
_entry.id   AF-A0A2V9MEF1-F1
#
_cell.length_a   1.000
_cell.length_b   1.000
_cell.length_c   1.000
_cell.angle_alpha   90.00
_cell.angle_beta   90.00
_cell.angle_gamma   90.00
#
_symmetry.space_group_name_H-M   'P 1'
#
loop_
_entity.id
_entity.type
_entity.pdbx_description
1 polymer ?
#
loop_
_entity_poly.entity_id
_entity_poly.type
_entity_poly.pdbx_seq_one_letter_code
_entity_poly.pdbx_strand_id
1 'polypeptide(L)'
;MSSKSRPRAGHSWYGVKTLYRCSALGRPKATDRSYDPWVTMVEERVVLFKTRSSTEAIRAAEKEARAHAKLDYVNPYGQRVVMRYLGACETFELFDPPGHAREVYSTTELVSKRVPDRLVIDRRMGIDEGPRPSLRRKKFLNQEFSGIVSRGV
;
A
#
# COMPACT_ATOMS: atom_id res chain seq x y z
N MET A 1 -17.10 1.16 32.72
CA MET A 1 -16.73 -0.07 33.45
C MET A 1 -15.39 -0.55 32.93
N SER A 2 -14.50 -0.93 33.86
CA SER A 2 -13.12 -1.42 33.72
C SER A 2 -12.08 -0.53 33.00
N SER A 3 -11.54 0.43 33.77
CA SER A 3 -10.19 0.96 33.57
C SER A 3 -9.22 0.15 34.45
N LYS A 4 -8.35 -0.66 33.84
CA LYS A 4 -7.07 -1.21 34.36
C LYS A 4 -6.24 -1.59 33.11
N SER A 5 -4.96 -1.27 32.92
CA SER A 5 -3.85 -1.01 33.84
C SER A 5 -2.70 -0.18 33.18
N ARG A 6 -1.86 0.42 34.05
CA ARG A 6 -0.65 1.22 33.78
C ARG A 6 0.57 0.32 33.41
N PRO A 7 1.75 0.91 33.12
CA PRO A 7 2.47 0.87 31.83
C PRO A 7 3.12 -0.50 31.48
N ARG A 8 3.04 -0.96 30.22
CA ARG A 8 3.74 -2.18 29.77
C ARG A 8 5.25 -1.95 29.66
N ALA A 9 6.01 -2.46 30.62
CA ALA A 9 7.47 -2.61 30.52
C ALA A 9 7.87 -3.80 29.61
N GLY A 10 7.28 -3.89 28.41
CA GLY A 10 7.45 -5.00 27.47
C GLY A 10 7.11 -4.59 26.04
N HIS A 11 7.47 -5.42 25.06
CA HIS A 11 7.15 -5.14 23.67
C HIS A 11 5.63 -5.29 23.40
N SER A 12 5.05 -4.34 22.68
CA SER A 12 3.71 -4.41 22.09
C SER A 12 3.80 -4.66 20.58
N TRP A 13 2.68 -5.05 19.98
CA TRP A 13 2.55 -5.13 18.52
C TRP A 13 2.02 -3.81 17.97
N TYR A 14 2.66 -3.30 16.93
CA TYR A 14 2.27 -2.10 16.22
C TYR A 14 2.08 -2.42 14.75
N GLY A 15 0.95 -2.05 14.16
CA GLY A 15 0.80 -1.98 12.72
C GLY A 15 1.27 -0.63 12.24
N VAL A 16 2.09 -0.63 11.19
CA VAL A 16 2.59 0.61 10.59
C VAL A 16 2.24 0.65 9.11
N LYS A 17 1.42 1.63 8.74
CA LYS A 17 1.01 1.94 7.38
C LYS A 17 2.07 2.79 6.69
N THR A 18 2.44 2.40 5.47
CA THR A 18 3.38 3.13 4.61
C THR A 18 2.86 3.23 3.18
N LEU A 19 3.18 4.33 2.50
CA LEU A 19 2.73 4.58 1.11
C LEU A 19 3.91 4.66 0.14
N TYR A 20 3.70 4.07 -1.05
CA TYR A 20 4.68 4.01 -2.13
C TYR A 20 4.06 4.46 -3.45
N ARG A 21 4.91 4.93 -4.38
CA ARG A 21 4.52 5.17 -5.77
C ARG A 21 5.41 4.38 -6.71
N CYS A 22 4.78 3.64 -7.62
CA CYS A 22 5.42 2.90 -8.70
C CYS A 22 5.25 3.65 -10.03
N SER A 23 6.36 3.78 -10.75
CA SER A 23 6.41 4.46 -12.05
C SER A 23 7.13 3.59 -13.06
N ALA A 24 6.60 3.51 -14.29
CA ALA A 24 7.30 2.90 -15.41
C ALA A 24 8.11 3.98 -16.16
N LEU A 25 9.41 3.76 -16.32
CA LEU A 25 10.37 4.67 -16.93
C LEU A 25 10.79 4.19 -18.32
N GLY A 26 11.04 5.15 -19.22
CA GLY A 26 11.44 4.89 -20.61
C GLY A 26 10.26 4.69 -21.54
N ARG A 27 10.54 4.48 -22.84
CA ARG A 27 9.53 4.24 -23.86
C ARG A 27 9.14 2.75 -23.91
N PRO A 28 7.85 2.41 -24.05
CA PRO A 28 7.43 1.02 -24.24
C PRO A 28 7.93 0.48 -25.60
N LYS A 29 8.27 -0.81 -25.66
CA LYS A 29 8.67 -1.49 -26.90
C LYS A 29 7.47 -1.83 -27.81
N ALA A 30 6.34 -2.09 -27.18
CA ALA A 30 5.03 -2.33 -27.79
C ALA A 30 3.94 -1.88 -26.81
N THR A 31 2.71 -1.67 -27.30
CA THR A 31 1.55 -1.33 -26.49
C THR A 31 0.36 -2.17 -26.92
N ASP A 32 -0.62 -2.34 -26.02
CA ASP A 32 -1.89 -3.00 -26.31
C ASP A 32 -3.06 -2.18 -25.72
N ARG A 33 -4.29 -2.73 -25.78
CA ARG A 33 -5.49 -2.06 -25.26
C ARG A 33 -5.47 -1.79 -23.74
N SER A 34 -4.58 -2.44 -23.00
CA SER A 34 -4.42 -2.29 -21.56
C SER A 34 -3.36 -1.25 -21.20
N TYR A 35 -2.59 -0.76 -22.18
CA TYR A 35 -1.55 0.23 -21.95
C TYR A 35 -2.16 1.62 -21.73
N ASP A 36 -1.78 2.24 -20.61
CA ASP A 36 -2.14 3.63 -20.30
C ASP A 36 -0.85 4.42 -19.95
N PRO A 37 -0.46 5.42 -20.74
CA PRO A 37 0.76 6.19 -20.48
C PRO A 37 0.62 7.11 -19.27
N TRP A 38 -0.61 7.49 -18.88
CA TRP A 38 -0.88 8.55 -17.90
C TRP A 38 -1.00 8.05 -16.46
N VAL A 39 -0.95 6.73 -16.24
CA VAL A 39 -1.09 6.15 -14.90
C VAL A 39 0.26 5.88 -14.22
N THR A 40 0.26 6.12 -12.90
CA THR A 40 1.20 5.59 -11.90
C THR A 40 0.43 4.73 -10.90
N MET A 41 1.08 3.77 -10.26
CA MET A 41 0.45 2.95 -9.23
C MET A 41 0.84 3.43 -7.83
N VAL A 42 -0.11 3.46 -6.90
CA VAL A 42 0.14 3.72 -5.48
C VAL A 42 -0.06 2.40 -4.74
N GLU A 43 0.87 2.10 -3.83
CA GLU A 43 0.78 0.95 -2.95
C GLU A 43 0.68 1.42 -1.50
N GLU A 44 -0.25 0.85 -0.75
CA GLU A 44 -0.33 0.96 0.70
C GLU A 44 0.07 -0.38 1.30
N ARG A 45 0.99 -0.36 2.27
CA ARG A 45 1.36 -1.55 3.05
C ARG A 45 1.15 -1.28 4.53
N VAL A 46 0.58 -2.25 5.23
CA VAL A 46 0.56 -2.32 6.69
C VAL A 46 1.45 -3.48 7.11
N VAL A 47 2.49 -3.19 7.90
CA VAL A 47 3.44 -4.19 8.41
C VAL A 47 3.42 -4.18 9.94
N LEU A 48 3.49 -5.36 10.54
CA LEU A 48 3.50 -5.54 11.99
C LEU A 48 4.92 -5.49 12.55
N PHE A 49 5.12 -4.71 13.60
CA PHE A 49 6.38 -4.57 14.33
C PHE A 49 6.16 -4.85 15.81
N LYS A 50 7.01 -5.68 16.41
CA LYS A 50 7.02 -5.92 17.86
C LYS A 50 8.11 -5.05 18.49
N THR A 51 7.73 -3.95 19.13
CA THR A 51 8.65 -2.92 19.64
C THR A 51 8.20 -2.40 21.01
N ARG A 52 9.02 -1.57 21.66
CA ARG A 52 8.71 -1.04 23.00
C ARG A 52 7.81 0.19 22.94
N SER A 53 7.71 0.82 21.79
CA SER A 53 6.96 2.06 21.58
C SER A 53 6.57 2.23 20.12
N SER A 54 5.54 3.06 19.89
CA SER A 54 5.10 3.50 18.57
C SER A 54 6.22 4.21 17.79
N THR A 55 7.03 5.04 18.46
CA THR A 55 8.19 5.72 17.86
C THR A 55 9.25 4.73 17.36
N GLU A 56 9.51 3.68 18.12
CA GLU A 56 10.43 2.62 17.69
C GLU A 56 9.86 1.84 16.50
N ALA A 57 8.55 1.58 16.48
CA ALA A 57 7.87 0.95 15.34
C ALA A 57 7.97 1.81 14.08
N ILE A 58 7.74 3.13 14.17
CA ILE A 58 7.91 4.07 13.06
C ILE A 58 9.33 4.01 12.51
N ARG A 59 10.36 4.06 13.37
CA ARG A 59 11.77 4.00 12.91
C ARG A 59 12.09 2.68 12.21
N ALA A 60 11.58 1.56 12.73
CA ALA A 60 11.75 0.25 12.11
C ALA A 60 11.03 0.17 10.76
N ALA A 61 9.79 0.65 10.69
CA ALA A 61 8.98 0.69 9.47
C ALA A 61 9.58 1.58 8.40
N GLU A 62 10.08 2.76 8.76
CA GLU A 62 10.77 3.67 7.86
C GLU A 62 12.03 3.05 7.23
N LYS A 63 12.78 2.25 8.02
CA LYS A 63 13.94 1.50 7.52
C LYS A 63 13.49 0.38 6.56
N GLU A 64 12.46 -0.39 6.93
CA GLU A 64 11.89 -1.45 6.10
C GLU A 64 11.32 -0.89 4.80
N ALA A 65 10.54 0.19 4.86
CA ALA A 65 9.95 0.87 3.70
C ALA A 65 11.00 1.35 2.71
N ARG A 66 12.09 1.95 3.19
CA ARG A 66 13.22 2.33 2.32
C ARG A 66 13.91 1.12 1.68
N ALA A 67 13.97 -0.02 2.35
CA ALA A 67 14.51 -1.25 1.78
C ALA A 67 13.55 -1.85 0.73
N HIS A 68 12.25 -1.87 1.02
CA HIS A 68 11.22 -2.34 0.10
C HIS A 68 11.13 -1.49 -1.17
N ALA A 69 11.28 -0.17 -1.05
CA ALA A 69 11.29 0.76 -2.18
C ALA A 69 12.49 0.57 -3.14
N LYS A 70 13.42 -0.34 -2.86
CA LYS A 70 14.49 -0.71 -3.80
C LYS A 70 14.01 -1.65 -4.92
N LEU A 71 12.70 -1.93 -4.98
CA LEU A 71 12.09 -2.71 -6.06
C LEU A 71 12.38 -2.09 -7.42
N ASP A 72 12.99 -2.90 -8.30
CA ASP A 72 13.40 -2.52 -9.65
C ASP A 72 13.27 -3.75 -10.56
N TYR A 73 12.44 -3.65 -11.59
CA TYR A 73 12.22 -4.73 -12.55
C TYR A 73 11.80 -4.18 -13.91
N VAL A 74 11.67 -5.05 -14.90
CA VAL A 74 11.16 -4.69 -16.22
C VAL A 74 9.72 -5.18 -16.36
N ASN A 75 8.83 -4.32 -16.86
CA ASN A 75 7.42 -4.67 -17.10
C ASN A 75 7.21 -5.35 -18.46
N PRO A 76 6.02 -5.95 -18.72
CA PRO A 76 5.71 -6.58 -20.01
C PRO A 76 5.90 -5.71 -21.25
N TYR A 77 5.90 -4.37 -21.09
CA TYR A 77 6.12 -3.41 -22.18
C TYR A 77 7.61 -3.07 -22.38
N GLY A 78 8.52 -3.72 -21.65
CA GLY A 78 9.96 -3.50 -21.73
C GLY A 78 10.44 -2.23 -21.04
N GLN A 79 9.63 -1.63 -20.17
CA GLN A 79 9.98 -0.44 -19.38
C GLN A 79 10.51 -0.85 -18.00
N ARG A 80 11.45 -0.06 -17.46
CA ARG A 80 11.91 -0.23 -16.07
C ARG A 80 10.87 0.31 -15.12
N VAL A 81 10.39 -0.49 -14.18
CA VAL A 81 9.48 -0.06 -13.12
C VAL A 81 10.27 0.15 -11.85
N VAL A 82 10.13 1.33 -11.27
CA VAL A 82 10.76 1.73 -10.02
C VAL A 82 9.70 2.06 -8.98
N MET A 83 10.00 1.75 -7.72
CA MET A 83 9.19 2.14 -6.57
C MET A 83 9.88 3.25 -5.79
N ARG A 84 9.10 4.16 -5.22
CA ARG A 84 9.60 5.16 -4.26
C ARG A 84 8.69 5.22 -3.04
N TYR A 85 9.28 5.13 -1.86
CA TYR A 85 8.60 5.42 -0.60
C TYR A 85 8.23 6.91 -0.50
N LEU A 86 7.00 7.22 -0.10
CA LEU A 86 6.47 8.59 -0.08
C LEU A 86 6.77 9.37 1.21
N GLY A 87 7.41 8.76 2.21
CA GLY A 87 7.68 9.43 3.49
C GLY A 87 6.45 9.54 4.39
N ALA A 88 5.35 8.85 4.06
CA ALA A 88 4.13 8.82 4.85
C ALA A 88 4.10 7.53 5.69
N CYS A 89 4.02 7.71 7.00
CA CYS A 89 4.05 6.65 8.00
C CYS A 89 3.00 6.92 9.08
N GLU A 90 2.09 5.97 9.29
CA GLU A 90 1.07 6.03 10.35
C GLU A 90 1.17 4.75 11.19
N THR A 91 1.21 4.89 12.51
CA THR A 91 1.36 3.76 13.45
C THR A 91 0.12 3.61 14.30
N PHE A 92 -0.27 2.37 14.58
CA PHE A 92 -1.34 2.02 15.52
C PHE A 92 -0.92 0.81 16.35
N GLU A 93 -1.23 0.82 17.64
CA GLU A 93 -0.98 -0.31 18.53
C GLU A 93 -2.11 -1.33 18.41
N LEU A 94 -1.75 -2.61 18.34
CA LEU A 94 -2.70 -3.69 18.44
C LEU A 94 -2.98 -3.95 19.92
N PHE A 95 -4.26 -3.94 20.30
CA PHE A 95 -4.68 -4.25 21.66
C PHE A 95 -4.50 -5.74 22.01
N ASP A 96 -4.70 -6.61 21.01
CA ASP A 96 -4.48 -8.05 21.08
C ASP A 96 -3.27 -8.48 20.22
N PRO A 97 -2.56 -9.56 20.59
CA PRO A 97 -1.60 -10.17 19.68
C PRO A 97 -2.27 -10.58 18.35
N PRO A 98 -1.55 -10.51 17.21
CA PRO A 98 -2.06 -10.97 15.92
C PRO A 98 -2.58 -12.41 15.98
N GLY A 99 -3.74 -12.65 15.40
CA GLY A 99 -4.38 -13.97 15.42
C GLY A 99 -5.68 -13.99 14.63
N HIS A 100 -6.27 -15.18 14.52
CA HIS A 100 -7.57 -15.36 13.88
C HIS A 100 -8.64 -14.45 14.53
N ALA A 101 -9.41 -13.75 13.70
CA ALA A 101 -10.49 -12.85 14.12
C ALA A 101 -10.08 -11.78 15.15
N ARG A 102 -8.83 -11.29 15.08
CA ARG A 102 -8.36 -10.17 15.91
C ARG A 102 -8.45 -8.85 15.16
N GLU A 103 -8.90 -7.82 15.86
CA GLU A 103 -8.87 -6.46 15.33
C GLU A 103 -7.43 -6.02 15.16
N VAL A 104 -7.05 -5.71 13.92
CA VAL A 104 -5.72 -5.19 13.60
C VAL A 104 -5.70 -3.67 13.57
N TYR A 105 -6.79 -3.04 13.14
CA TYR A 105 -6.91 -1.60 12.96
C TYR A 105 -8.37 -1.17 13.01
N SER A 106 -8.63 -0.05 13.69
CA SER A 106 -9.87 0.71 13.59
C SER A 106 -9.55 2.19 13.57
N THR A 107 -10.38 2.97 12.89
CA THR A 107 -10.26 4.43 12.83
C THR A 107 -11.63 5.07 12.92
N THR A 108 -11.69 6.23 13.56
CA THR A 108 -12.92 7.00 13.72
C THR A 108 -12.71 8.40 13.15
N GLU A 109 -13.74 8.96 12.53
CA GLU A 109 -13.72 10.31 11.95
C GLU A 109 -15.09 10.94 12.17
N LEU A 110 -15.12 12.23 12.48
CA LEU A 110 -16.35 13.01 12.48
C LEU A 110 -16.63 13.48 11.06
N VAL A 111 -17.75 13.04 10.48
CA VAL A 111 -18.17 13.41 9.13
C VAL A 111 -19.50 14.17 9.20
N SER A 112 -19.64 15.22 8.38
CA SER A 112 -20.89 15.97 8.28
C SER A 112 -22.02 15.09 7.75
N LYS A 113 -23.22 15.20 8.33
CA LYS A 113 -24.44 14.52 7.86
C LYS A 113 -24.83 14.81 6.41
N ARG A 114 -24.20 15.81 5.78
CA ARG A 114 -24.41 16.17 4.37
C ARG A 114 -23.51 15.39 3.41
N VAL A 115 -22.49 14.70 3.92
CA VAL A 115 -21.62 13.85 3.10
C VAL A 115 -22.37 12.54 2.85
N PRO A 116 -22.60 12.15 1.59
CA PRO A 116 -23.28 10.89 1.29
C PRO A 116 -22.37 9.71 1.60
N ASP A 117 -22.95 8.60 2.05
CA ASP A 117 -22.22 7.38 2.43
C ASP A 117 -21.31 6.87 1.31
N ARG A 118 -21.73 6.99 0.04
CA ARG A 118 -20.90 6.60 -1.11
C ARG A 118 -19.56 7.33 -1.13
N LEU A 119 -19.55 8.64 -0.82
CA LEU A 119 -18.31 9.41 -0.77
C LEU A 119 -17.44 9.02 0.43
N VAL A 120 -18.05 8.60 1.54
CA VAL A 120 -17.31 8.02 2.68
C VAL A 120 -16.66 6.70 2.26
N ILE A 121 -17.42 5.81 1.62
CA ILE A 121 -16.91 4.52 1.12
C ILE A 121 -15.76 4.74 0.13
N ASP A 122 -15.95 5.59 -0.88
CA ASP A 122 -14.95 5.86 -1.91
C ASP A 122 -13.63 6.38 -1.31
N ARG A 123 -13.70 7.20 -0.25
CA ARG A 123 -12.52 7.70 0.47
C ARG A 123 -11.80 6.65 1.30
N ARG A 124 -12.52 5.67 1.84
CA ARG A 124 -11.97 4.67 2.79
C ARG A 124 -11.56 3.37 2.12
N MET A 125 -12.32 2.95 1.11
CA MET A 125 -12.16 1.66 0.41
C MET A 125 -11.60 1.84 -0.99
N GLY A 126 -11.46 3.09 -1.46
CA GLY A 126 -11.14 3.41 -2.84
C GLY A 126 -12.38 3.45 -3.73
N ILE A 127 -12.23 4.07 -4.90
CA ILE A 127 -13.29 4.16 -5.90
C ILE A 127 -13.36 2.82 -6.66
N ASP A 128 -14.56 2.26 -6.80
CA ASP A 128 -14.80 1.16 -7.74
C ASP A 128 -14.80 1.69 -9.18
N GLU A 129 -13.67 1.53 -9.85
CA GLU A 129 -13.47 1.90 -11.26
C GLU A 129 -13.95 0.79 -12.23
N GLY A 130 -14.64 -0.24 -11.73
CA GLY A 130 -15.13 -1.38 -12.51
C GLY A 130 -14.02 -2.37 -12.91
N PRO A 131 -14.17 -3.14 -14.01
CA PRO A 131 -13.22 -4.21 -14.36
C PRO A 131 -11.94 -3.72 -15.06
N ARG A 132 -11.87 -2.46 -15.48
CA ARG A 132 -10.76 -1.90 -16.26
C ARG A 132 -9.43 -1.66 -15.51
N PRO A 133 -9.39 -1.38 -14.19
CA PRO A 133 -8.14 -1.13 -13.47
C PRO A 133 -7.22 -2.34 -13.43
N SER A 134 -7.77 -3.56 -13.34
CA SER A 134 -6.97 -4.79 -13.37
C SER A 134 -6.18 -4.94 -14.67
N LEU A 135 -6.76 -4.51 -15.80
CA LEU A 135 -6.08 -4.47 -17.10
C LEU A 135 -4.94 -3.43 -17.08
N ARG A 136 -5.20 -2.23 -16.58
CA ARG A 136 -4.19 -1.15 -16.51
C ARG A 136 -3.01 -1.49 -15.60
N ARG A 137 -3.22 -2.33 -14.58
CA ARG A 137 -2.15 -2.83 -13.70
C ARG A 137 -1.08 -3.63 -14.43
N LYS A 138 -1.35 -4.15 -15.64
CA LYS A 138 -0.36 -4.87 -16.47
C LYS A 138 0.95 -4.09 -16.65
N LYS A 139 0.90 -2.75 -16.69
CA LYS A 139 2.08 -1.86 -16.78
C LYS A 139 3.01 -1.93 -15.57
N PHE A 140 2.52 -2.40 -14.43
CA PHE A 140 3.28 -2.51 -13.17
C PHE A 140 3.45 -3.97 -12.74
N LEU A 141 3.27 -4.92 -13.65
CA LEU A 141 3.64 -6.30 -13.39
C LEU A 141 5.09 -6.54 -13.79
N ASN A 142 5.74 -7.51 -13.17
CA ASN A 142 7.06 -7.97 -13.60
C ASN A 142 6.91 -8.88 -14.83
N GLN A 143 7.65 -8.58 -15.89
CA GLN A 143 7.64 -9.35 -17.14
C GLN A 143 7.98 -10.83 -16.93
N GLU A 144 8.84 -11.15 -15.96
CA GLU A 144 9.24 -12.53 -15.65
C GLU A 144 8.03 -13.42 -15.34
N PHE A 145 7.03 -12.87 -14.66
CA PHE A 145 5.82 -13.60 -14.25
C PHE A 145 4.61 -13.34 -15.15
N SER A 146 4.69 -12.34 -16.03
CA SER A 146 3.53 -11.85 -16.81
C SER A 146 3.71 -11.96 -18.32
N GLY A 147 4.87 -12.42 -18.77
CA GLY A 147 5.24 -12.47 -20.18
C GLY A 147 5.54 -11.10 -20.77
N ILE A 148 5.82 -11.10 -22.07
CA ILE A 148 6.18 -9.91 -22.86
C ILE A 148 5.01 -9.56 -23.77
N VAL A 149 4.72 -8.27 -23.89
CA VAL A 149 3.83 -7.75 -24.93
C VAL A 149 4.64 -7.63 -26.22
N SER A 150 4.34 -8.49 -27.19
CA SER A 150 4.82 -8.37 -28.56
C SER A 150 4.03 -7.31 -29.32
N ARG A 151 4.65 -6.72 -30.36
CA ARG A 151 3.91 -5.87 -31.31
C ARG A 151 2.79 -6.71 -31.91
N GLY A 152 1.54 -6.27 -31.73
CA GLY A 152 0.47 -6.72 -32.60
C GLY A 152 0.83 -6.34 -34.04
N VAL A 153 0.70 -7.29 -34.96
CA VAL A 153 0.47 -6.98 -36.38
C VAL A 153 -0.84 -6.20 -36.48
#